data_AF-A0A949WZ14-F1
#
_entry.id   AF-A0A949WZ14-F1
#
_cell.length_a   1.000
_cell.length_b   1.000
_cell.length_c   1.000
_cell.angle_alpha   90.00
_cell.angle_beta   90.00
_cell.angle_gamma   90.00
#
_symmetry.space_group_name_H-M   'P 1'
#
loop_
_entity.id
_entity.type
_entity.pdbx_description
1 polymer ?
#
loop_
_entity_poly.entity_id
_entity_poly.type
_entity_poly.pdbx_seq_one_letter_code
_entity_poly.pdbx_strand_id
1 'polypeptide(L)'
;MSNRSLSASTQGQDKLRTALERRNLTQKSLSYEGSADGIAAWSTINRFFNGKPIQRQLFIKICDELNLDWQDIAEFPEEELTPLNQLWLQLIKLGSPTEDMGLVLAKEQTLGWGTKLPSRYEKSVSVGAYIQVEVNLNIQGYLLLLLKDTSGEVCCFCPSCFAPENKLEAGKTILPQADSPITSFPIEGTPGKEQILAIITPKIPNLEWLPKPSDEPLTLTEDYLNTLLDYASDSKETQILYTEYQVIK
;
A
#
# COMPACT_ATOMS: atom_id res chain seq x y z
N MET A 1 -11.27 2.02 19.18
CA MET A 1 -11.23 3.49 19.13
C MET A 1 -9.77 3.92 19.19
N SER A 2 -9.20 4.38 18.08
CA SER A 2 -7.74 4.49 17.91
C SER A 2 -7.21 5.75 18.60
N ASN A 3 -6.65 5.57 19.80
CA ASN A 3 -6.00 6.59 20.63
C ASN A 3 -4.61 6.98 20.07
N ARG A 4 -4.54 7.29 18.77
CA ARG A 4 -3.28 7.59 18.08
C ARG A 4 -2.79 8.98 18.49
N SER A 5 -1.54 9.07 18.91
CA SER A 5 -0.84 10.34 19.15
C SER A 5 -0.49 11.01 17.82
N LEU A 6 -0.48 12.35 17.81
CA LEU A 6 -0.05 13.19 16.70
C LEU A 6 1.14 14.06 17.12
N SER A 7 2.04 14.31 16.18
CA SER A 7 3.18 15.21 16.30
C SER A 7 3.01 16.38 15.33
N ALA A 8 3.62 17.52 15.61
CA ALA A 8 3.59 18.68 14.72
C ALA A 8 4.83 18.69 13.82
N SER A 9 4.65 18.86 12.51
CA SER A 9 5.75 18.90 11.56
C SER A 9 6.63 20.13 11.79
N THR A 10 7.85 20.16 11.27
CA THR A 10 8.73 21.33 11.37
C THR A 10 8.06 22.59 10.83
N GLN A 11 7.39 22.49 9.68
CA GLN A 11 6.62 23.60 9.10
C GLN A 11 5.38 23.95 9.95
N GLY A 12 4.73 22.94 10.54
CA GLY A 12 3.61 23.14 11.48
C GLY A 12 4.03 23.89 12.73
N GLN A 13 5.21 23.59 13.29
CA GLN A 13 5.78 24.28 14.45
C GLN A 13 6.04 25.76 14.18
N ASP A 14 6.51 26.11 12.97
CA ASP A 14 6.72 27.51 12.58
C ASP A 14 5.39 28.27 12.41
N LYS A 15 4.38 27.63 11.81
CA LYS A 15 3.01 28.17 11.74
C LYS A 15 2.42 28.41 13.14
N LEU A 16 2.62 27.47 14.08
CA LEU A 16 2.18 27.59 15.46
C LEU A 16 2.83 28.78 16.18
N ARG A 17 4.16 28.97 16.02
CA ARG A 17 4.87 30.13 16.60
C ARG A 17 4.36 31.44 16.00
N THR A 18 4.16 31.48 14.69
CA THR A 18 3.62 32.65 13.99
C THR A 18 2.20 33.00 14.46
N ALA A 19 1.35 31.99 14.72
CA ALA A 19 0.00 32.19 15.22
C ALA A 19 -0.03 32.75 16.65
N LEU A 20 0.90 32.31 17.52
CA LEU A 20 1.07 32.88 18.86
C LEU A 20 1.44 34.36 18.80
N GLU A 21 2.43 34.71 17.97
CA GLU A 21 2.88 36.09 17.79
C GLU A 21 1.76 36.99 17.25
N ARG A 22 1.04 36.54 16.22
CA ARG A 22 -0.10 37.28 15.65
C ARG A 22 -1.22 37.57 16.64
N ARG A 23 -1.37 36.71 17.66
CA ARG A 23 -2.42 36.84 18.68
C ARG A 23 -1.91 37.42 20.00
N ASN A 24 -0.63 37.80 20.08
CA ASN A 24 0.04 38.22 21.32
C ASN A 24 -0.13 37.20 22.47
N LEU A 25 -0.18 35.91 22.13
CA LEU A 25 -0.31 34.81 23.09
C LEU A 25 1.07 34.18 23.38
N THR A 26 1.20 33.56 24.55
CA THR A 26 2.39 32.80 24.90
C THR A 26 2.04 31.33 25.04
N GLN A 27 3.01 30.42 24.89
CA GLN A 27 2.74 28.99 25.15
C GLN A 27 2.18 28.77 26.56
N LYS A 28 2.58 29.61 27.53
CA LYS A 28 2.12 29.51 28.91
C LYS A 28 0.64 29.86 29.04
N SER A 29 0.12 30.81 28.25
CA SER A 29 -1.30 31.18 28.29
C SER A 29 -2.24 30.11 27.75
N LEU A 30 -1.73 29.08 27.07
CA LEU A 30 -2.50 27.91 26.64
C LEU A 30 -2.55 26.81 27.72
N SER A 31 -1.77 26.94 28.79
CA SER A 31 -1.70 25.97 29.87
C SER A 31 -2.61 26.31 31.04
N TYR A 32 -3.09 25.31 31.77
CA TYR A 32 -3.84 25.51 33.03
C TYR A 32 -3.07 26.35 34.06
N GLU A 33 -1.74 26.37 33.99
CA GLU A 33 -0.86 27.10 34.88
C GLU A 33 -0.70 28.58 34.51
N GLY A 34 -1.12 28.97 33.30
CA GLY A 34 -0.99 30.34 32.79
C GLY A 34 -2.31 31.06 32.54
N SER A 35 -3.43 30.35 32.48
CA SER A 35 -4.76 30.94 32.30
C SER A 35 -5.87 30.05 32.91
N ALA A 36 -6.95 30.68 33.38
CA ALA A 36 -8.13 29.97 33.90
C ALA A 36 -8.84 29.14 32.81
N ASP A 37 -8.71 29.57 31.55
CA ASP A 37 -9.23 28.90 30.35
C ASP A 37 -8.18 27.99 29.69
N GLY A 38 -7.17 27.56 30.44
CA GLY A 38 -6.11 26.71 29.93
C GLY A 38 -6.63 25.41 29.30
N ILE A 39 -5.93 24.90 28.28
CA ILE A 39 -6.40 23.78 27.46
C ILE A 39 -5.78 22.46 27.89
N ALA A 40 -4.53 22.50 28.35
CA ALA A 40 -3.77 21.33 28.77
C ALA A 40 -2.69 21.70 29.82
N ALA A 41 -2.03 20.69 30.39
CA ALA A 41 -0.88 20.90 31.26
C ALA A 41 0.30 21.53 30.49
N TRP A 42 1.14 22.31 31.17
CA TRP A 42 2.34 22.95 30.57
C TRP A 42 3.24 21.93 29.85
N SER A 43 3.40 20.74 30.43
CA SER A 43 4.19 19.65 29.85
C SER A 43 3.64 19.16 28.50
N THR A 44 2.33 19.15 28.31
CA THR A 44 1.68 18.77 27.05
C THR A 44 1.82 19.87 26.00
N ILE A 45 1.61 21.13 26.39
CA ILE A 45 1.81 22.28 25.49
C ILE A 45 3.27 22.32 25.01
N ASN A 46 4.23 22.19 25.92
CA ASN A 46 5.64 22.19 25.56
C ASN A 46 5.99 21.00 24.64
N ARG A 47 5.39 19.81 24.83
CA ARG A 47 5.58 18.69 23.90
C ARG A 47 5.03 18.99 22.50
N PHE A 48 3.83 19.54 22.42
CA PHE A 48 3.18 19.91 21.16
C PHE A 48 4.01 20.91 20.33
N PHE A 49 4.48 22.01 20.94
CA PHE A 49 5.28 23.02 20.25
C PHE A 49 6.70 22.57 19.87
N ASN A 50 7.17 21.45 20.43
CA ASN A 50 8.47 20.85 20.11
C ASN A 50 8.34 19.62 19.19
N GLY A 51 7.18 19.38 18.56
CA GLY A 51 6.98 18.25 17.65
C GLY A 51 6.95 16.89 18.33
N LYS A 52 6.81 16.82 19.66
CA LYS A 52 6.70 15.54 20.38
C LYS A 52 5.26 15.02 20.31
N PRO A 53 5.06 13.70 20.25
CA PRO A 53 3.74 13.11 20.13
C PRO A 53 2.86 13.44 21.34
N ILE A 54 1.67 13.96 21.07
CA ILE A 54 0.61 14.20 22.06
C ILE A 54 -0.69 13.54 21.63
N GLN A 55 -1.65 13.38 22.54
CA GLN A 55 -2.93 12.77 22.21
C GLN A 55 -3.68 13.60 21.15
N ARG A 56 -4.22 12.94 20.12
CA ARG A 56 -4.95 13.60 19.01
C ARG A 56 -6.04 14.57 19.47
N GLN A 57 -6.80 14.21 20.50
CA GLN A 57 -7.85 15.09 21.03
C GLN A 57 -7.29 16.42 21.55
N LEU A 58 -6.15 16.37 22.25
CA LEU A 58 -5.48 17.57 22.73
C LEU A 58 -4.83 18.33 21.57
N PHE A 59 -4.27 17.62 20.58
CA PHE A 59 -3.69 18.21 19.37
C PHE A 59 -4.71 19.07 18.62
N ILE A 60 -5.87 18.49 18.31
CA ILE A 60 -6.97 19.17 17.62
C ILE A 60 -7.45 20.37 18.45
N LYS A 61 -7.68 20.16 19.75
CA LYS A 61 -8.19 21.23 20.63
C LYS A 61 -7.24 22.43 20.73
N ILE A 62 -5.92 22.20 20.74
CA ILE A 62 -4.93 23.29 20.74
C ILE A 62 -4.91 24.02 19.39
N CYS A 63 -5.00 23.29 18.27
CA CYS A 63 -5.11 23.87 16.93
C CYS A 63 -6.37 24.72 16.76
N ASP A 64 -7.52 24.22 17.24
CA ASP A 64 -8.81 24.92 17.20
C ASP A 64 -8.73 26.26 17.97
N GLU A 65 -8.14 26.28 19.16
CA GLU A 65 -7.95 27.52 19.92
C GLU A 65 -7.10 28.54 19.15
N LEU A 66 -6.04 28.06 18.50
CA LEU A 66 -5.16 28.88 17.69
C LEU A 66 -5.77 29.24 16.32
N ASN A 67 -6.98 28.74 16.02
CA ASN A 67 -7.67 28.87 14.74
C ASN A 67 -6.80 28.44 13.55
N LEU A 68 -6.17 27.29 13.71
CA LEU A 68 -5.35 26.64 12.69
C LEU A 68 -5.98 25.29 12.35
N ASP A 69 -5.96 24.92 11.07
CA ASP A 69 -6.33 23.56 10.69
C ASP A 69 -5.26 22.59 11.21
N TRP A 70 -5.67 21.64 12.05
CA TRP A 70 -4.75 20.67 12.62
C TRP A 70 -4.08 19.79 11.56
N GLN A 71 -4.70 19.59 10.38
CA GLN A 71 -4.10 18.83 9.28
C GLN A 71 -2.91 19.56 8.67
N ASP A 72 -2.92 20.90 8.66
CA ASP A 72 -1.82 21.73 8.13
C ASP A 72 -0.62 21.83 9.08
N ILE A 73 -0.77 21.31 10.30
CA ILE A 73 0.21 21.36 11.39
C ILE A 73 0.73 19.95 11.72
N ALA A 74 -0.14 18.94 11.62
CA ALA A 74 0.22 17.57 11.92
C ALA A 74 1.32 17.06 10.98
N GLU A 75 2.33 16.44 11.57
CA GLU A 75 3.22 15.56 10.87
C GLU A 75 2.48 14.26 10.62
N PHE A 76 1.95 14.14 9.42
CA PHE A 76 1.75 12.81 8.87
C PHE A 76 3.13 12.30 8.51
N PRO A 77 3.48 11.04 8.80
CA PRO A 77 4.61 10.44 8.13
C PRO A 77 4.31 10.59 6.64
N GLU A 78 4.99 11.52 5.96
CA GLU A 78 5.23 11.36 4.54
C GLU A 78 5.79 9.94 4.45
N GLU A 79 5.13 9.07 3.69
CA GLU A 79 5.66 7.74 3.43
C GLU A 79 7.06 7.98 2.85
N GLU A 80 8.09 7.92 3.69
CA GLU A 80 9.47 8.01 3.24
C GLU A 80 9.56 6.94 2.15
N LEU A 81 9.77 7.39 0.92
CA LEU A 81 9.87 6.50 -0.23
C LEU A 81 11.13 5.68 -0.01
N THR A 82 10.99 4.55 0.67
CA THR A 82 12.04 3.56 0.84
C THR A 82 12.64 3.25 -0.54
N PRO A 83 13.93 2.94 -0.63
CA PRO A 83 14.53 2.63 -1.92
C PRO A 83 13.75 1.49 -2.63
N LEU A 84 13.26 0.50 -1.88
CA LEU A 84 12.32 -0.52 -2.37
C LEU A 84 11.06 0.08 -3.03
N ASN A 85 10.39 1.04 -2.38
CA ASN A 85 9.21 1.71 -2.92
C ASN A 85 9.54 2.51 -4.19
N GLN A 86 10.72 3.13 -4.27
CA GLN A 86 11.16 3.86 -5.47
C GLN A 86 11.34 2.92 -6.66
N LEU A 87 11.98 1.76 -6.44
CA LEU A 87 12.16 0.73 -7.48
C LEU A 87 10.81 0.15 -7.93
N TRP A 88 9.92 -0.12 -6.98
CA TRP A 88 8.56 -0.56 -7.28
C TRP A 88 7.79 0.44 -8.14
N LEU A 89 7.88 1.74 -7.83
CA LEU A 89 7.26 2.79 -8.66
C LEU A 89 7.85 2.86 -10.07
N GLN A 90 9.15 2.58 -10.23
CA GLN A 90 9.77 2.51 -11.56
C GLN A 90 9.24 1.31 -12.35
N LEU A 91 9.12 0.14 -11.73
CA LEU A 91 8.53 -1.05 -12.35
C LEU A 91 7.07 -0.81 -12.78
N ILE A 92 6.25 -0.21 -11.92
CA ILE A 92 4.86 0.11 -12.27
C ILE A 92 4.79 1.07 -13.45
N LYS A 93 5.70 2.06 -13.54
CA LYS A 93 5.76 3.00 -14.67
C LYS A 93 6.09 2.33 -16.00
N LEU A 94 6.78 1.19 -15.99
CA LEU A 94 7.01 0.39 -17.19
C LEU A 94 5.74 -0.38 -17.61
N GLY A 95 4.85 -0.67 -16.66
CA GLY A 95 3.56 -1.28 -16.90
C GLY A 95 2.45 -0.28 -17.24
N SER A 96 1.35 -0.81 -17.76
CA SER A 96 0.11 -0.06 -17.89
C SER A 96 -0.90 -0.57 -16.85
N PRO A 97 -1.71 0.31 -16.22
CA PRO A 97 -2.90 -0.13 -15.50
C PRO A 97 -3.83 -0.87 -16.46
N THR A 98 -4.20 -2.11 -16.15
CA THR A 98 -5.02 -2.92 -17.07
C THR A 98 -6.27 -3.49 -16.41
N GLU A 99 -7.31 -3.72 -17.22
CA GLU A 99 -8.43 -4.59 -16.86
C GLU A 99 -8.24 -6.02 -17.42
N ASP A 100 -6.99 -6.39 -17.71
CA ASP A 100 -6.60 -7.74 -18.11
C ASP A 100 -6.14 -8.58 -16.91
N MET A 101 -5.98 -7.95 -15.74
CA MET A 101 -5.63 -8.62 -14.48
C MET A 101 -6.37 -8.02 -13.29
N GLY A 102 -6.76 -8.86 -12.33
CA GLY A 102 -7.34 -8.41 -11.08
C GLY A 102 -7.89 -9.51 -10.19
N LEU A 103 -8.59 -9.10 -9.13
CA LEU A 103 -9.12 -10.01 -8.12
C LEU A 103 -10.53 -10.49 -8.45
N VAL A 104 -10.77 -11.76 -8.11
CA VAL A 104 -12.08 -12.41 -8.15
C VAL A 104 -12.38 -13.04 -6.79
N LEU A 105 -13.58 -12.80 -6.25
CA LEU A 105 -14.02 -13.43 -5.00
C LEU A 105 -14.36 -14.89 -5.25
N ALA A 106 -13.81 -15.79 -4.45
CA ALA A 106 -13.97 -17.24 -4.63
C ALA A 106 -15.41 -17.75 -4.37
N LYS A 107 -16.32 -16.93 -3.81
CA LYS A 107 -17.61 -17.43 -3.24
C LYS A 107 -18.91 -16.70 -3.59
N GLU A 108 -18.94 -15.70 -4.47
CA GLU A 108 -20.23 -15.07 -4.82
C GLU A 108 -20.60 -15.23 -6.29
N GLN A 109 -21.09 -16.43 -6.66
CA GLN A 109 -22.09 -16.52 -7.72
C GLN A 109 -23.40 -15.93 -7.18
N THR A 110 -23.51 -14.60 -7.14
CA THR A 110 -24.83 -13.99 -7.00
C THR A 110 -25.56 -14.25 -8.32
N LEU A 111 -26.73 -14.89 -8.24
CA LEU A 111 -27.64 -15.06 -9.38
C LEU A 111 -28.06 -13.65 -9.82
N GLY A 112 -27.36 -13.09 -10.81
CA GLY A 112 -27.40 -11.67 -11.17
C GLY A 112 -28.77 -11.20 -11.66
N TRP A 113 -29.49 -10.46 -10.82
CA TRP A 113 -30.67 -9.66 -11.17
C TRP A 113 -30.44 -8.17 -10.87
N GLY A 114 -29.27 -7.64 -11.23
CA GLY A 114 -28.89 -6.24 -10.95
C GLY A 114 -28.17 -5.59 -12.12
N THR A 115 -28.78 -4.53 -12.67
CA THR A 115 -28.25 -3.71 -13.76
C THR A 115 -27.08 -2.84 -13.30
N LYS A 116 -25.87 -3.25 -13.66
CA LYS A 116 -24.67 -2.47 -14.04
C LYS A 116 -23.54 -3.49 -14.09
N LEU A 117 -22.92 -3.73 -15.24
CA LEU A 117 -21.67 -4.49 -15.25
C LEU A 117 -20.66 -3.71 -14.39
N PRO A 118 -20.20 -4.26 -13.25
CA PRO A 118 -19.08 -3.67 -12.53
C PRO A 118 -17.83 -3.76 -13.40
N SER A 119 -16.73 -3.11 -13.00
CA SER A 119 -15.41 -3.44 -13.57
C SER A 119 -15.21 -4.96 -13.51
N ARG A 120 -14.50 -5.52 -14.49
CA ARG A 120 -14.28 -6.96 -14.62
C ARG A 120 -13.69 -7.61 -13.36
N TYR A 121 -13.01 -6.83 -12.52
CA TYR A 121 -12.38 -7.24 -11.28
C TYR A 121 -12.77 -6.37 -10.09
N GLU A 122 -12.65 -6.94 -8.90
CA GLU A 122 -12.94 -6.26 -7.63
C GLU A 122 -11.88 -5.20 -7.32
N LYS A 123 -12.35 -3.98 -7.02
CA LYS A 123 -11.48 -2.85 -6.61
C LYS A 123 -11.29 -2.75 -5.10
N SER A 124 -12.12 -3.45 -4.34
CA SER A 124 -12.06 -3.46 -2.88
C SER A 124 -12.48 -4.81 -2.33
N VAL A 125 -11.75 -5.31 -1.33
CA VAL A 125 -12.01 -6.61 -0.72
C VAL A 125 -11.97 -6.49 0.80
N SER A 126 -12.87 -7.18 1.49
CA SER A 126 -12.92 -7.18 2.96
C SER A 126 -11.93 -8.18 3.56
N VAL A 127 -11.32 -7.83 4.70
CA VAL A 127 -10.52 -8.77 5.49
C VAL A 127 -11.35 -10.01 5.84
N GLY A 128 -10.77 -11.20 5.67
CA GLY A 128 -11.44 -12.49 5.84
C GLY A 128 -12.14 -13.02 4.59
N ALA A 129 -12.16 -12.26 3.49
CA ALA A 129 -12.59 -12.77 2.20
C ALA A 129 -11.55 -13.72 1.60
N TYR A 130 -11.99 -14.58 0.69
CA TYR A 130 -11.14 -15.47 -0.08
C TYR A 130 -11.12 -15.02 -1.53
N ILE A 131 -9.92 -14.73 -2.04
CA ILE A 131 -9.72 -14.20 -3.39
C ILE A 131 -8.95 -15.18 -4.27
N GLN A 132 -9.13 -15.00 -5.57
CA GLN A 132 -8.28 -15.56 -6.61
C GLN A 132 -7.76 -14.41 -7.47
N VAL A 133 -6.54 -14.54 -7.97
CA VAL A 133 -5.95 -13.57 -8.89
C VAL A 133 -6.11 -14.12 -10.31
N GLU A 134 -6.82 -13.39 -11.15
CA GLU A 134 -6.96 -13.71 -12.57
C GLU A 134 -5.99 -12.86 -13.38
N VAL A 135 -5.24 -13.51 -14.27
CA VAL A 135 -4.34 -12.83 -15.22
C VAL A 135 -4.69 -13.32 -16.62
N ASN A 136 -4.96 -12.39 -17.54
CA ASN A 136 -5.19 -12.70 -18.95
C ASN A 136 -3.91 -12.42 -19.75
N LEU A 137 -3.27 -13.48 -20.25
CA LEU A 137 -2.06 -13.38 -21.05
C LEU A 137 -2.43 -13.24 -22.53
N ASN A 138 -1.99 -12.15 -23.16
CA ASN A 138 -2.20 -11.95 -24.59
C ASN A 138 -1.19 -12.74 -25.45
N ILE A 139 -0.05 -13.12 -24.84
CA ILE A 139 1.04 -13.87 -25.46
C ILE A 139 1.37 -15.09 -24.60
N GLN A 140 1.86 -16.15 -25.24
CA GLN A 140 2.50 -17.27 -24.52
C GLN A 140 3.82 -16.78 -23.92
N GLY A 141 4.12 -17.16 -22.68
CA GLY A 141 5.33 -16.74 -22.01
C GLY A 141 5.46 -17.22 -20.57
N TYR A 142 6.52 -16.76 -19.91
CA TYR A 142 6.76 -16.98 -18.49
C TYR A 142 6.12 -15.85 -17.69
N LEU A 143 5.24 -16.19 -16.77
CA LEU A 143 4.59 -15.27 -15.85
C LEU A 143 5.41 -15.14 -14.57
N LEU A 144 5.75 -13.90 -14.22
CA LEU A 144 6.20 -13.52 -12.90
C LEU A 144 5.09 -12.69 -12.25
N LEU A 145 4.58 -13.14 -11.10
CA LEU A 145 3.55 -12.41 -10.36
C LEU A 145 4.13 -11.90 -9.05
N LEU A 146 4.08 -10.58 -8.87
CA LEU A 146 4.52 -9.89 -7.66
C LEU A 146 3.34 -9.23 -6.96
N LEU A 147 3.30 -9.32 -5.65
CA LEU A 147 2.31 -8.66 -4.82
C LEU A 147 3.03 -7.79 -3.80
N LYS A 148 2.63 -6.53 -3.71
CA LYS A 148 3.03 -5.62 -2.65
C LYS A 148 1.87 -5.45 -1.68
N ASP A 149 2.12 -5.84 -0.43
CA ASP A 149 1.11 -5.83 0.61
C ASP A 149 0.89 -4.43 1.22
N THR A 150 0.01 -4.36 2.22
CA THR A 150 -0.25 -3.11 2.94
C THR A 150 0.88 -2.65 3.85
N SER A 151 1.84 -3.53 4.18
CA SER A 151 3.04 -3.18 4.95
C SER A 151 4.15 -2.57 4.08
N GLY A 152 4.08 -2.80 2.76
CA GLY A 152 5.06 -2.36 1.78
C GLY A 152 6.07 -3.44 1.39
N GLU A 153 5.95 -4.64 1.95
CA GLU A 153 6.72 -5.80 1.54
C GLU A 153 6.26 -6.28 0.16
N VAL A 154 7.21 -6.69 -0.67
CA VAL A 154 6.95 -7.20 -2.02
C VAL A 154 7.27 -8.68 -2.03
N CYS A 155 6.35 -9.52 -2.48
CA CYS A 155 6.53 -10.98 -2.54
C CYS A 155 6.30 -11.49 -3.96
N CYS A 156 7.11 -12.46 -4.38
CA CYS A 156 6.97 -13.17 -5.65
C CYS A 156 6.09 -14.42 -5.46
N PHE A 157 4.88 -14.39 -6.04
CA PHE A 157 3.88 -15.46 -5.97
C PHE A 157 3.91 -16.41 -7.17
N CYS A 158 4.53 -16.03 -8.28
CA CYS A 158 4.75 -16.92 -9.42
C CYS A 158 6.15 -16.68 -9.98
N PRO A 159 7.00 -17.72 -10.09
CA PRO A 159 6.77 -19.10 -9.63
C PRO A 159 6.66 -19.20 -8.09
N SER A 160 5.86 -20.14 -7.58
CA SER A 160 5.85 -20.56 -6.16
C SER A 160 4.99 -21.82 -5.99
N CYS A 161 4.90 -22.35 -4.77
CA CYS A 161 3.96 -23.42 -4.42
C CYS A 161 2.49 -23.10 -4.73
N PHE A 162 2.14 -21.83 -4.93
CA PHE A 162 0.80 -21.40 -5.34
C PHE A 162 0.59 -21.33 -6.85
N ALA A 163 1.68 -21.23 -7.62
CA ALA A 163 1.69 -21.23 -9.07
C ALA A 163 2.98 -21.90 -9.58
N PRO A 164 3.04 -23.24 -9.55
CA PRO A 164 4.22 -23.99 -9.94
C PRO A 164 4.50 -23.87 -11.44
N GLU A 165 3.46 -23.84 -12.28
CA GLU A 165 3.61 -23.69 -13.73
C GLU A 165 3.68 -22.21 -14.09
N ASN A 166 4.89 -21.67 -14.20
CA ASN A 166 5.10 -20.28 -14.61
C ASN A 166 5.14 -20.09 -16.12
N LYS A 167 5.29 -21.16 -16.93
CA LYS A 167 5.21 -21.10 -18.38
C LYS A 167 3.76 -21.31 -18.82
N LEU A 168 3.13 -20.26 -19.32
CA LEU A 168 1.72 -20.26 -19.63
C LEU A 168 1.48 -20.01 -21.13
N GLU A 169 0.48 -20.70 -21.66
CA GLU A 169 -0.10 -20.39 -22.97
C GLU A 169 -0.89 -19.07 -22.91
N ALA A 170 -1.13 -18.46 -24.07
CA ALA A 170 -1.99 -17.29 -24.14
C ALA A 170 -3.41 -17.64 -23.65
N GLY A 171 -4.01 -16.74 -22.87
CA GLY A 171 -5.33 -16.90 -22.30
C GLY A 171 -5.37 -16.62 -20.80
N LYS A 172 -6.47 -17.04 -20.19
CA LYS A 172 -6.77 -16.79 -18.78
C LYS A 172 -6.08 -17.81 -17.88
N THR A 173 -5.30 -17.33 -16.91
CA THR A 173 -4.80 -18.11 -15.78
C THR A 173 -5.40 -17.61 -14.47
N ILE A 174 -5.52 -18.50 -13.49
CA ILE A 174 -6.06 -18.20 -12.17
C ILE A 174 -5.05 -18.68 -11.15
N LEU A 175 -4.75 -17.84 -10.17
CA LEU A 175 -3.92 -18.16 -9.02
C LEU A 175 -4.78 -18.14 -7.74
N PRO A 176 -4.61 -19.11 -6.83
CA PRO A 176 -3.69 -20.26 -6.92
C PRO A 176 -4.06 -21.25 -8.05
N GLN A 177 -3.06 -21.93 -8.61
CA GLN A 177 -3.24 -22.95 -9.66
C GLN A 177 -3.81 -24.25 -9.08
N ALA A 178 -4.36 -25.13 -9.93
CA ALA A 178 -5.04 -26.36 -9.50
C ALA A 178 -4.17 -27.31 -8.65
N ASP A 179 -2.86 -27.31 -8.87
CA ASP A 179 -1.88 -28.14 -8.15
C ASP A 179 -1.36 -27.47 -6.86
N SER A 180 -1.91 -26.32 -6.49
CA SER A 180 -1.54 -25.58 -5.27
C SER A 180 -2.11 -26.24 -3.99
N PRO A 181 -1.44 -26.10 -2.83
CA PRO A 181 -2.00 -26.54 -1.54
C PRO A 181 -3.28 -25.80 -1.13
N ILE A 182 -3.58 -24.65 -1.75
CA ILE A 182 -4.77 -23.84 -1.46
C ILE A 182 -5.53 -23.51 -2.75
N THR A 183 -6.83 -23.26 -2.66
CA THR A 183 -7.68 -22.92 -3.83
C THR A 183 -7.99 -21.43 -3.95
N SER A 184 -7.64 -20.65 -2.93
CA SER A 184 -7.90 -19.21 -2.83
C SER A 184 -7.04 -18.60 -1.73
N PHE A 185 -6.59 -17.36 -1.90
CA PHE A 185 -5.84 -16.63 -0.88
C PHE A 185 -6.80 -15.98 0.13
N PRO A 186 -6.62 -16.20 1.43
CA PRO A 186 -7.32 -15.42 2.44
C PRO A 186 -6.75 -13.99 2.47
N ILE A 187 -7.63 -12.99 2.49
CA ILE A 187 -7.22 -11.61 2.76
C ILE A 187 -7.04 -11.45 4.26
N GLU A 188 -5.79 -11.30 4.68
CA GLU A 188 -5.40 -11.16 6.09
C GLU A 188 -4.64 -9.85 6.30
N GLY A 189 -4.44 -9.46 7.57
CA GLY A 189 -3.66 -8.26 7.91
C GLY A 189 -4.49 -6.99 8.05
N THR A 190 -3.88 -5.85 7.73
CA THR A 190 -4.47 -4.53 7.96
C THR A 190 -5.14 -3.97 6.71
N PRO A 191 -6.27 -3.26 6.84
CA PRO A 191 -6.84 -2.49 5.74
C PRO A 191 -5.83 -1.49 5.17
N GLY A 192 -5.72 -1.45 3.86
CA GLY A 192 -4.73 -0.67 3.15
C GLY A 192 -4.80 -0.95 1.66
N LYS A 193 -3.88 -0.34 0.91
CA LYS A 193 -3.79 -0.52 -0.52
C LYS A 193 -2.80 -1.64 -0.82
N GLU A 194 -3.20 -2.60 -1.63
CA GLU A 194 -2.33 -3.66 -2.14
C GLU A 194 -2.19 -3.52 -3.64
N GLN A 195 -1.03 -3.92 -4.15
CA GLN A 195 -0.66 -3.73 -5.55
C GLN A 195 -0.17 -5.05 -6.12
N ILE A 196 -0.60 -5.37 -7.34
CA ILE A 196 -0.20 -6.58 -8.04
C ILE A 196 0.45 -6.18 -9.37
N LEU A 197 1.59 -6.79 -9.65
CA LEU A 197 2.33 -6.62 -10.89
C LEU A 197 2.55 -7.99 -11.53
N ALA A 198 2.12 -8.15 -12.77
CA ALA A 198 2.43 -9.33 -13.57
C ALA A 198 3.39 -8.94 -14.69
N ILE A 199 4.50 -9.67 -14.79
CA ILE A 199 5.49 -9.50 -15.86
C ILE A 199 5.47 -10.78 -16.69
N ILE A 200 5.14 -10.66 -17.97
CA ILE A 200 5.07 -11.77 -18.92
C ILE A 200 6.21 -11.65 -19.90
N THR A 201 7.08 -12.66 -19.93
CA THR A 201 8.28 -12.66 -20.78
C THR A 201 8.25 -13.81 -21.79
N PRO A 202 8.65 -13.60 -23.05
CA PRO A 202 8.65 -14.68 -24.05
C PRO A 202 9.76 -15.71 -23.82
N LYS A 203 10.82 -15.33 -23.09
CA LYS A 203 11.97 -16.17 -22.76
C LYS A 203 12.03 -16.43 -21.26
N ILE A 204 12.70 -17.53 -20.89
CA ILE A 204 12.99 -17.86 -19.49
C ILE A 204 13.70 -16.65 -18.87
N PRO A 205 13.19 -16.09 -17.76
CA PRO A 205 13.84 -14.99 -17.07
C PRO A 205 15.23 -15.44 -16.58
N ASN A 206 16.27 -14.68 -16.91
CA ASN A 206 17.63 -14.96 -16.44
C ASN A 206 17.85 -14.39 -15.04
N LEU A 207 17.02 -14.83 -14.09
CA LEU A 207 17.00 -14.35 -12.71
C LEU A 207 17.31 -15.53 -11.79
N GLU A 208 18.57 -15.61 -11.32
CA GLU A 208 19.06 -16.76 -10.53
C GLU A 208 18.36 -16.90 -9.16
N TRP A 209 17.79 -15.80 -8.66
CA TRP A 209 17.11 -15.76 -7.37
C TRP A 209 15.65 -16.20 -7.43
N LEU A 210 15.11 -16.53 -8.62
CA LEU A 210 13.70 -16.94 -8.71
C LEU A 210 13.44 -18.19 -7.85
N PRO A 211 12.36 -18.18 -7.05
CA PRO A 211 11.98 -19.35 -6.27
C PRO A 211 11.64 -20.53 -7.17
N LYS A 212 11.81 -21.75 -6.66
CA LYS A 212 11.40 -22.94 -7.39
C LYS A 212 9.88 -23.11 -7.31
N PRO A 213 9.26 -23.84 -8.25
CA PRO A 213 7.82 -24.15 -8.23
C PRO A 213 7.29 -24.75 -6.93
N SER A 214 8.13 -25.40 -6.12
CA SER A 214 7.75 -25.99 -4.84
C SER A 214 7.95 -25.08 -3.64
N ASP A 215 8.67 -23.97 -3.80
CA ASP A 215 9.09 -23.11 -2.69
C ASP A 215 7.97 -22.13 -2.30
N GLU A 216 7.99 -21.65 -1.06
CA GLU A 216 7.10 -20.58 -0.61
C GLU A 216 7.38 -19.27 -1.38
N PRO A 217 6.41 -18.35 -1.46
CA PRO A 217 6.64 -17.04 -2.07
C PRO A 217 7.86 -16.34 -1.48
N LEU A 218 8.73 -15.86 -2.36
CA LEU A 218 9.96 -15.17 -1.95
C LEU A 218 9.68 -13.69 -1.68
N THR A 219 9.99 -13.22 -0.47
CA THR A 219 10.02 -11.79 -0.16
C THR A 219 11.19 -11.12 -0.88
N LEU A 220 10.90 -10.10 -1.69
CA LEU A 220 11.86 -9.41 -2.53
C LEU A 220 12.58 -8.30 -1.77
N THR A 221 13.90 -8.25 -1.93
CA THR A 221 14.75 -7.16 -1.47
C THR A 221 15.01 -6.15 -2.59
N GLU A 222 15.67 -5.05 -2.25
CA GLU A 222 16.03 -3.99 -3.20
C GLU A 222 16.91 -4.52 -4.35
N ASP A 223 17.85 -5.42 -4.05
CA ASP A 223 18.73 -6.03 -5.06
C ASP A 223 17.93 -6.85 -6.08
N TYR A 224 16.94 -7.62 -5.63
CA TYR A 224 16.10 -8.40 -6.53
C TYR A 224 15.24 -7.50 -7.42
N LEU A 225 14.64 -6.44 -6.88
CA LEU A 225 13.87 -5.48 -7.68
C LEU A 225 14.74 -4.73 -8.70
N ASN A 226 15.99 -4.38 -8.35
CA ASN A 226 16.93 -3.77 -9.30
C ASN A 226 17.20 -4.70 -10.48
N THR A 227 17.57 -5.95 -10.22
CA THR A 227 17.84 -6.92 -11.31
C THR A 227 16.61 -7.18 -12.19
N LEU A 228 15.41 -7.15 -11.60
CA LEU A 228 14.17 -7.30 -12.33
C LEU A 228 13.87 -6.07 -13.20
N LEU A 229 14.13 -4.87 -12.69
CA LEU A 229 13.94 -3.62 -13.41
C LEU A 229 14.88 -3.53 -14.62
N ASP A 230 16.14 -3.92 -14.46
CA ASP A 230 17.11 -3.99 -15.56
C ASP A 230 16.63 -4.97 -16.64
N TYR A 231 16.22 -6.18 -16.24
CA TYR A 231 15.72 -7.20 -17.14
C TYR A 231 14.44 -6.77 -17.89
N ALA A 232 13.51 -6.14 -17.18
CA ALA A 232 12.25 -5.64 -17.74
C ALA A 232 12.48 -4.49 -18.73
N SER A 233 13.45 -3.61 -18.46
CA SER A 233 13.80 -2.47 -19.30
C SER A 233 14.50 -2.88 -20.59
N ASP A 234 15.31 -3.95 -20.56
CA ASP A 234 16.03 -4.46 -21.73
C ASP A 234 15.14 -5.21 -22.73
N SER A 235 14.02 -5.77 -22.25
CA SER A 235 13.19 -6.69 -23.02
C SER A 235 11.99 -5.99 -23.68
N LYS A 236 12.13 -5.58 -24.95
CA LYS A 236 11.06 -4.91 -25.71
C LYS A 236 9.77 -5.73 -25.91
N GLU A 237 9.83 -7.04 -25.71
CA GLU A 237 8.71 -7.98 -25.89
C GLU A 237 8.05 -8.36 -24.56
N THR A 238 8.52 -7.80 -23.44
CA THR A 238 7.94 -8.06 -22.12
C THR A 238 6.67 -7.25 -21.93
N GLN A 239 5.59 -7.94 -21.54
CA GLN A 239 4.34 -7.30 -21.18
C GLN A 239 4.27 -7.15 -19.66
N ILE A 240 4.00 -5.93 -19.18
CA ILE A 240 3.89 -5.64 -17.75
C ILE A 240 2.47 -5.14 -17.48
N LEU A 241 1.74 -5.91 -16.68
CA LEU A 241 0.39 -5.60 -16.23
C LEU A 241 0.43 -5.14 -14.78
N TYR A 242 -0.33 -4.10 -14.49
CA TYR A 242 -0.43 -3.55 -13.15
C TYR A 242 -1.89 -3.40 -12.73
N THR A 243 -2.20 -3.78 -11.49
CA THR A 243 -3.49 -3.52 -10.87
C THR A 243 -3.33 -3.26 -9.37
N GLU A 244 -4.32 -2.63 -8.78
CA GLU A 244 -4.34 -2.28 -7.36
C GLU A 244 -5.75 -2.43 -6.80
N TYR A 245 -5.85 -2.75 -5.52
CA TYR A 245 -7.12 -2.88 -4.82
C TYR A 245 -7.00 -2.40 -3.38
N GLN A 246 -8.16 -2.09 -2.79
CA GLN A 246 -8.27 -1.62 -1.43
C GLN A 246 -8.75 -2.73 -0.51
N VAL A 247 -7.95 -3.10 0.49
CA VAL A 247 -8.38 -3.93 1.60
C VAL A 247 -9.17 -3.07 2.60
N ILE A 248 -10.40 -3.48 2.89
CA ILE A 248 -11.34 -2.82 3.83
C ILE A 248 -11.66 -3.73 5.02
N LYS A 249 -12.17 -3.14 6.11
CA LYS A 249 -12.61 -3.90 7.30
C LYS A 249 -13.96 -4.56 7.12
#